data_AF-Q5F722-F1
#
_entry.id   AF-Q5F722-F1
#
_cell.length_a   1.000
_cell.length_b   1.000
_cell.length_c   1.000
_cell.angle_alpha   90.00
_cell.angle_beta   90.00
_cell.angle_gamma   90.00
#
_symmetry.space_group_name_H-M   'P 1'
#
loop_
_entity.id
_entity.type
_entity.pdbx_description
1 polymer ?
#
loop_
_entity_poly.entity_id
_entity_poly.type
_entity_poly.pdbx_seq_one_letter_code
_entity_poly.pdbx_strand_id
1 'polypeptide(L)' 'MKNEIQKIMDKYDPWHEDDFKSYEDIAKDVSLMTDKTFIEHYLLEVYSEENGHFDQDNVHAMIGEIKNAI' A
#
# COMPACT_ATOMS: atom_id res chain seq x y z
N MET A 1 16.70 3.77 4.14
CA MET A 1 15.96 3.48 5.39
C MET A 1 14.49 3.44 5.02
N LYS A 2 13.77 2.36 5.34
CA LYS A 2 12.34 2.27 5.03
C LYS A 2 11.55 3.28 5.88
N ASN A 3 10.70 4.09 5.25
CA ASN A 3 9.77 4.98 5.94
C ASN A 3 8.63 4.15 6.59
N GLU A 4 7.77 4.78 7.38
CA GLU A 4 6.72 4.05 8.11
C GLU A 4 5.73 3.35 7.16
N ILE A 5 5.37 3.98 6.05
CA ILE A 5 4.50 3.40 5.02
C ILE A 5 5.14 2.15 4.41
N GLN A 6 6.44 2.20 4.11
CA GLN A 6 7.22 1.05 3.62
C GLN A 6 7.41 -0.05 4.68
N LYS A 7 7.19 0.19 5.97
CA LYS A 7 7.18 -0.91 6.95
C LYS A 7 5.81 -1.56 7.01
N ILE A 8 4.76 -0.76 6.88
CA ILE A 8 3.38 -1.25 6.89
C ILE A 8 3.14 -2.10 5.65
N MET A 9 3.52 -1.62 4.46
CA MET A 9 3.32 -2.40 3.24
C MET A 9 4.16 -3.70 3.26
N ASP A 10 5.39 -3.69 3.81
CA ASP A 10 6.23 -4.88 3.99
C ASP A 10 5.55 -5.93 4.89
N LYS A 11 4.86 -5.47 5.95
CA LYS A 11 4.20 -6.34 6.93
C LYS A 11 3.06 -7.14 6.31
N TYR A 12 2.33 -6.53 5.38
CA TYR A 12 1.18 -7.18 4.73
C TYR A 12 1.55 -7.88 3.42
N ASP A 13 2.74 -7.61 2.90
CA ASP A 13 3.31 -8.19 1.67
C ASP A 13 2.26 -8.45 0.58
N PRO A 14 1.56 -7.40 0.10
CA PRO A 14 0.44 -7.61 -0.80
C PRO A 14 0.89 -8.27 -2.12
N TRP A 15 2.15 -8.07 -2.56
CA TRP A 15 2.63 -8.52 -3.85
C TRP A 15 3.24 -9.93 -3.87
N HIS A 16 3.64 -10.51 -2.73
CA HIS A 16 4.24 -11.85 -2.63
C HIS A 16 5.46 -12.12 -3.56
N GLU A 17 5.92 -11.14 -4.33
CA GLU A 17 6.98 -11.24 -5.33
C GLU A 17 8.10 -10.22 -5.00
N ASP A 18 9.33 -10.72 -4.94
CA ASP A 18 10.50 -10.04 -4.36
C ASP A 18 11.00 -8.79 -5.11
N ASP A 19 10.47 -8.44 -6.30
CA ASP A 19 11.23 -7.61 -7.25
C ASP A 19 10.44 -6.51 -7.99
N PHE A 20 9.36 -5.98 -7.40
CA PHE A 20 8.65 -4.86 -8.03
C PHE A 20 9.16 -3.49 -7.51
N LYS A 21 10.03 -2.84 -8.30
CA LYS A 21 10.50 -1.45 -8.09
C LYS A 21 9.40 -0.46 -7.71
N SER A 22 8.17 -0.72 -8.14
CA SER A 22 7.01 0.15 -7.90
C SER A 22 6.61 0.23 -6.42
N TYR A 23 7.08 -0.69 -5.57
CA TYR A 23 6.84 -0.60 -4.13
C TYR A 23 7.34 0.72 -3.53
N GLU A 24 8.54 1.15 -3.92
CA GLU A 24 9.12 2.40 -3.41
C GLU A 24 8.35 3.62 -3.93
N ASP A 25 7.90 3.58 -5.19
CA ASP A 25 7.13 4.67 -5.80
C ASP A 25 5.74 4.79 -5.19
N ILE A 26 5.01 3.68 -4.99
CA ILE A 26 3.69 3.68 -4.34
C ILE A 26 3.81 4.19 -2.90
N ALA A 27 4.78 3.68 -2.13
CA ALA A 27 4.97 4.13 -0.75
C ALA A 27 5.36 5.61 -0.67
N LYS A 28 6.14 6.10 -1.64
CA LYS A 28 6.49 7.51 -1.76
C LYS A 28 5.26 8.36 -2.08
N ASP A 29 4.44 7.95 -3.05
CA ASP A 29 3.22 8.66 -3.41
C ASP A 29 2.27 8.75 -2.21
N VAL A 30 2.02 7.64 -1.52
CA VAL A 30 1.21 7.61 -0.29
C VAL A 30 1.77 8.53 0.78
N SER A 31 3.10 8.56 0.97
CA SER A 31 3.73 9.42 1.98
C SER A 31 3.60 10.93 1.70
N LEU A 32 3.25 11.31 0.47
CA LEU A 32 3.02 12.70 0.06
C LEU A 32 1.54 13.10 0.12
N MET A 33 0.64 12.13 0.31
CA MET A 33 -0.81 12.37 0.42
C MET A 33 -1.20 12.63 1.88
N THR A 34 -2.14 13.55 2.09
CA THR A 34 -2.70 13.86 3.42
C THR A 34 -4.18 13.49 3.57
N ASP A 35 -4.86 13.25 2.45
CA ASP A 35 -6.27 12.87 2.44
C ASP A 35 -6.40 11.34 2.55
N LYS A 36 -6.92 10.89 3.70
CA LYS A 36 -7.08 9.46 4.01
C LYS A 36 -8.05 8.74 3.07
N THR A 37 -9.04 9.44 2.52
CA THR A 37 -9.98 8.88 1.54
C THR A 37 -9.31 8.75 0.18
N PHE A 38 -8.50 9.72 -0.22
CA PHE A 38 -7.75 9.64 -1.46
C PHE A 38 -6.70 8.50 -1.43
N ILE A 39 -5.99 8.35 -0.30
CA ILE A 39 -5.03 7.25 -0.10
C ILE A 39 -5.71 5.88 -0.23
N GLU A 40 -6.88 5.71 0.38
CA GLU A 40 -7.65 4.47 0.29
C GLU A 40 -8.05 4.16 -1.15
N HIS A 41 -8.61 5.13 -1.88
CA HIS A 41 -8.96 4.92 -3.29
C HIS A 41 -7.74 4.59 -4.16
N TYR A 42 -6.62 5.32 -3.97
CA TYR A 42 -5.38 5.07 -4.71
C TYR A 42 -4.87 3.65 -4.48
N LEU A 43 -4.81 3.21 -3.21
CA LEU A 43 -4.35 1.87 -2.88
C LEU A 43 -5.32 0.80 -3.37
N LEU A 44 -6.63 0.99 -3.28
CA LEU A 44 -7.60 0.03 -3.84
C LEU A 44 -7.51 -0.08 -5.36
N GLU A 45 -7.18 1.01 -6.07
CA GLU A 45 -6.95 0.98 -7.52
C GLU A 45 -5.67 0.19 -7.85
N VAL A 46 -4.56 0.50 -7.15
CA VAL A 46 -3.27 -0.19 -7.31
C VAL A 46 -3.40 -1.69 -7.02
N TYR A 47 -4.08 -2.04 -5.93
CA TYR A 47 -4.28 -3.42 -5.45
C TYR A 47 -5.62 -4.03 -5.86
N SER A 48 -6.18 -3.56 -6.96
CA SER A 48 -7.42 -4.12 -7.52
C SER A 48 -7.19 -5.54 -8.06
N GLU A 49 -8.25 -6.36 -8.04
CA GLU A 49 -8.22 -7.70 -8.65
C GLU A 49 -7.90 -7.68 -10.15
N GLU A 50 -8.09 -6.51 -10.81
CA GLU A 50 -7.73 -6.30 -12.22
C GLU A 50 -6.22 -6.20 -12.44
N ASN A 51 -5.47 -5.71 -11.43
CA ASN A 51 -4.01 -5.55 -11.49
C ASN A 51 -3.25 -6.79 -11.02
N GLY A 52 -3.90 -7.71 -10.30
CA GLY A 52 -3.26 -8.92 -9.79
C GLY A 52 -4.09 -9.68 -8.77
N HIS A 53 -3.60 -10.84 -8.37
CA HIS A 53 -4.20 -11.68 -7.34
C HIS A 53 -3.69 -11.29 -5.95
N PHE A 54 -4.15 -10.13 -5.46
CA PHE A 54 -3.84 -9.66 -4.10
C PHE A 54 -4.80 -10.28 -3.08
N ASP A 55 -4.28 -10.60 -1.90
CA ASP A 55 -5.12 -10.91 -0.74
C ASP A 55 -5.83 -9.63 -0.29
N GLN A 56 -7.12 -9.53 -0.61
CA GLN A 56 -7.92 -8.34 -0.32
C GLN A 56 -8.09 -8.08 1.19
N ASP A 57 -8.01 -9.10 2.03
CA ASP A 57 -8.06 -8.92 3.49
C ASP A 57 -6.76 -8.26 3.98
N ASN A 58 -5.60 -8.69 3.46
CA ASN A 58 -4.32 -8.05 3.74
C ASN A 58 -4.25 -6.63 3.17
N VAL A 59 -4.75 -6.39 1.96
CA VAL A 59 -4.80 -5.06 1.35
C VAL A 59 -5.65 -4.10 2.20
N HIS A 60 -6.85 -4.50 2.60
CA HIS A 60 -7.70 -3.66 3.44
C HIS A 60 -7.07 -3.40 4.81
N ALA A 61 -6.44 -4.40 5.43
CA ALA A 61 -5.74 -4.23 6.70
C ALA A 61 -4.55 -3.28 6.58
N MET A 62 -3.76 -3.40 5.51
CA MET A 62 -2.65 -2.51 5.18
C MET A 62 -3.11 -1.06 5.01
N ILE A 63 -4.18 -0.82 4.25
CA ILE A 63 -4.77 0.52 4.06
C ILE A 63 -5.20 1.09 5.41
N GLY A 64 -5.85 0.29 6.26
CA GLY A 64 -6.25 0.69 7.60
C GLY A 64 -5.07 1.15 8.47
N GLU A 65 -3.96 0.43 8.45
CA GLU A 65 -2.76 0.78 9.21
C GLU A 65 -2.07 2.03 8.63
N ILE A 66 -1.97 2.16 7.30
CA ILE A 66 -1.46 3.36 6.63
C ILE A 66 -2.27 4.60 7.04
N LYS A 67 -3.61 4.51 7.01
CA LYS A 67 -4.50 5.62 7.41
C LYS A 67 -4.33 6.01 8.88
N ASN A 68 -3.86 5.12 9.74
CA ASN A 68 -3.59 5.44 11.15
C ASN A 68 -2.19 6.02 11.38
N ALA A 69 -1.26 5.80 10.44
CA ALA A 69 0.13 6.28 10.52
C ALA A 69 0.34 7.72 9.99
N ILE A 70 -0.65 8.26 9.26
CA ILE A 70 -0.68 9.63 8.71
C ILE A 70 -1.60 10.51 9.55
#